data_AF-A0A355TYN8-F1
#
_entry.id   AF-A0A355TYN8-F1
#
_cell.length_a   1.000
_cell.length_b   1.000
_cell.length_c   1.000
_cell.angle_alpha   90.00
_cell.angle_beta   90.00
_cell.angle_gamma   90.00
#
_symmetry.space_group_name_H-M   'P 1'
#
loop_
_entity.id
_entity.type
_entity.pdbx_description
1 polymer ?
#
loop_
_entity_poly.entity_id
_entity_poly.type
_entity_poly.pdbx_seq_one_letter_code
_entity_poly.pdbx_strand_id
1 'polypeptide(L)'
;MLCEEVNNYISTAKGLPFFYFVGDGNYAQILQELSAICGRTIKMSDFCKRDDKFPSIDDLIDEISTSDVDYKDNRIVVVGVGEYLALKGKDTVIKELSRLKNTTLGNSRVIFLLKGISSLVSVLSDDRRIFEQQRLYVSDSLNTNITITNIGFDNSLPIDRGIKKLLSKLEEGTTGNIVISTMLNLKDSMFPVTNITSAYRALTLYENDFHVDECCGTPEQWETLLQDYTKYNNSLRDVFIKHRIDDSIDSIYKNINGIQYKNWLYFILLKQNIKLQKNSYLQYVLEKTTKFEELKNNLLTGIIDVSHLDSRFETFY
;
A
#
# COMPACT_ATOMS: atom_id res chain seq x y z
N MET A 1 -19.34 -1.34 26.20
CA MET A 1 -19.84 -0.35 27.20
C MET A 1 -18.77 0.71 27.29
N LEU A 2 -19.05 1.91 26.79
CA LEU A 2 -18.08 3.01 26.76
C LEU A 2 -17.69 3.44 28.17
N CYS A 3 -16.46 3.92 28.30
CA CYS A 3 -15.89 4.38 29.56
C CYS A 3 -16.64 5.59 30.15
N GLU A 4 -16.53 5.77 31.46
CA GLU A 4 -17.21 6.85 32.18
C GLU A 4 -16.82 8.23 31.67
N GLU A 5 -15.57 8.41 31.24
CA GLU A 5 -15.03 9.67 30.71
C GLU A 5 -15.78 10.13 29.46
N VAL A 6 -16.10 9.19 28.55
CA VAL A 6 -16.87 9.50 27.34
C VAL A 6 -18.30 9.92 27.71
N ASN A 7 -18.95 9.21 28.64
CA ASN A 7 -20.30 9.55 29.09
C ASN A 7 -20.34 10.91 29.81
N ASN A 8 -19.33 11.22 30.62
CA ASN A 8 -19.18 12.50 31.29
C ASN A 8 -18.96 13.64 30.30
N TYR A 9 -18.09 13.45 29.30
CA TYR A 9 -17.85 14.44 28.25
C TYR A 9 -19.12 14.76 27.45
N ILE A 10 -19.83 13.71 27.00
CA ILE A 10 -21.05 13.86 26.20
C ILE A 10 -22.15 14.57 27.00
N SER A 11 -22.27 14.33 28.31
CA SER A 11 -23.33 14.93 29.15
C SER A 11 -23.04 16.38 29.56
N THR A 12 -21.78 16.77 29.75
CA THR A 12 -21.40 18.07 30.34
C THR A 12 -20.96 19.16 29.35
N ALA A 13 -20.74 18.81 28.08
CA ALA A 13 -20.49 19.68 26.93
C ALA A 13 -19.70 20.97 27.19
N LYS A 14 -18.41 20.96 26.81
CA LYS A 14 -17.60 22.17 26.60
C LYS A 14 -17.04 22.06 25.19
N GLY A 15 -17.17 23.11 24.37
CA GLY A 15 -16.87 23.18 22.93
C GLY A 15 -15.44 22.85 22.47
N LEU A 16 -14.68 22.10 23.26
CA LEU A 16 -13.36 21.58 22.96
C LEU A 16 -13.47 20.07 22.69
N PRO A 17 -12.61 19.49 21.84
CA PRO A 17 -12.69 18.08 21.49
C PRO A 17 -12.26 17.15 22.62
N PHE A 18 -12.78 15.93 22.56
CA PHE A 18 -12.34 14.76 23.31
C PHE A 18 -11.49 13.85 22.42
N PHE A 19 -10.44 13.26 22.99
CA PHE A 19 -9.52 12.38 22.28
C PHE A 19 -9.61 10.95 22.83
N TYR A 20 -9.90 9.99 21.96
CA TYR A 20 -10.00 8.58 22.32
C TYR A 20 -8.93 7.79 21.57
N PHE A 21 -7.93 7.27 22.28
CA PHE A 21 -6.89 6.42 21.68
C PHE A 21 -7.26 4.94 21.74
N VAL A 22 -7.16 4.28 20.59
CA VAL A 22 -7.59 2.90 20.41
C VAL A 22 -6.61 2.11 19.55
N GLY A 23 -6.40 0.84 19.89
CA GLY A 23 -5.69 -0.14 19.06
C GLY A 23 -6.64 -1.01 18.23
N ASP A 24 -6.06 -1.85 17.37
CA ASP A 24 -6.81 -2.64 16.38
C ASP A 24 -7.89 -3.54 17.00
N GLY A 25 -7.58 -4.20 18.12
CA GLY A 25 -8.44 -5.22 18.73
C GLY A 25 -9.81 -4.69 19.15
N ASN A 26 -9.91 -3.40 19.50
CA ASN A 26 -11.15 -2.80 20.00
C ASN A 26 -11.72 -1.74 19.05
N TYR A 27 -11.02 -1.38 17.97
CA TYR A 27 -11.39 -0.26 17.09
C TYR A 27 -12.81 -0.38 16.54
N ALA A 28 -13.15 -1.52 15.93
CA ALA A 28 -14.45 -1.70 15.28
C ALA A 28 -15.62 -1.67 16.28
N GLN A 29 -15.45 -2.30 17.45
CA GLN A 29 -16.45 -2.29 18.51
C GLN A 29 -16.66 -0.88 19.05
N ILE A 30 -15.58 -0.16 19.38
CA ILE A 30 -15.66 1.20 19.91
C ILE A 30 -16.26 2.15 18.89
N LEU A 31 -15.89 2.03 17.61
CA LEU A 31 -16.50 2.81 16.54
C LEU A 31 -18.01 2.57 16.47
N GLN A 32 -18.45 1.31 16.51
CA GLN A 32 -19.87 0.97 16.49
C GLN A 32 -20.63 1.57 17.69
N GLU A 33 -20.07 1.47 18.90
CA GLU A 33 -20.65 2.04 20.12
C GLU A 33 -20.72 3.58 20.04
N LEU A 34 -19.64 4.24 19.62
CA LEU A 34 -19.59 5.70 19.48
C LEU A 34 -20.54 6.21 18.38
N SER A 35 -20.59 5.56 17.23
CA SER A 35 -21.50 5.93 16.14
C SER A 35 -22.97 5.82 16.57
N ALA A 36 -23.32 4.79 17.35
CA ALA A 36 -24.68 4.62 17.88
C ALA A 36 -25.08 5.73 18.87
N ILE A 37 -24.13 6.24 19.68
CA ILE A 37 -24.39 7.31 20.65
C ILE A 37 -24.34 8.70 20.02
N CYS A 38 -23.37 8.95 19.14
CA CYS A 38 -23.19 10.27 18.55
C CYS A 38 -24.22 10.57 17.46
N GLY A 39 -24.78 9.56 16.79
CA GLY A 39 -25.77 9.78 15.72
C GLY A 39 -25.18 10.35 14.42
N ARG A 40 -23.99 10.98 14.47
CA ARG A 40 -23.22 11.42 13.31
C ARG A 40 -21.77 10.94 13.38
N THR A 41 -21.31 10.34 12.28
CA THR A 41 -19.91 9.95 12.07
C THR A 41 -19.34 10.73 10.90
N ILE A 42 -18.21 11.40 11.10
CA ILE A 42 -17.49 12.15 10.06
C ILE A 42 -16.18 11.43 9.75
N LYS A 43 -15.90 11.21 8.48
CA LYS A 43 -14.68 10.54 8.01
C LYS A 43 -13.66 11.56 7.50
N MET A 44 -12.40 11.41 7.88
CA MET A 44 -11.32 12.27 7.39
C MET A 44 -11.14 12.16 5.87
N SER A 45 -11.40 10.98 5.30
CA SER A 45 -11.35 10.71 3.86
C SER A 45 -12.32 11.57 3.03
N ASP A 46 -13.44 12.02 3.60
CA ASP A 46 -14.42 12.87 2.90
C ASP A 46 -13.85 14.26 2.57
N PHE A 47 -12.82 14.70 3.31
CA PHE A 47 -12.14 15.99 3.11
C PHE A 47 -10.97 15.92 2.12
N CYS A 48 -10.81 14.81 1.40
CA CYS A 48 -9.89 14.70 0.28
C CYS A 48 -10.50 15.40 -0.96
N LYS A 49 -9.90 16.52 -1.40
CA LYS A 49 -10.39 17.28 -2.59
C LYS A 49 -10.29 16.50 -3.90
N ARG A 50 -9.48 15.44 -3.95
CA ARG A 50 -9.29 14.49 -5.05
C ARG A 50 -8.93 13.13 -4.46
N ASP A 51 -9.09 12.06 -5.24
CA ASP A 51 -8.82 10.69 -4.77
C ASP A 51 -7.38 10.51 -4.27
N ASP A 52 -6.40 11.04 -5.01
CA ASP A 52 -4.99 11.00 -4.61
C ASP A 52 -4.48 12.35 -4.07
N LYS A 53 -5.16 12.86 -3.05
CA LYS A 53 -4.75 14.05 -2.32
C LYS A 53 -5.03 13.88 -0.83
N PHE A 54 -4.12 14.37 0.00
CA PHE A 54 -4.34 14.41 1.44
C PHE A 54 -5.55 15.28 1.82
N PRO A 55 -6.30 14.90 2.85
CA PRO A 55 -7.44 15.66 3.33
C PRO A 55 -7.04 16.94 4.07
N SER A 56 -7.99 17.87 4.19
CA SER A 56 -7.82 19.15 4.90
C SER A 56 -8.41 19.06 6.32
N ILE A 57 -7.59 19.28 7.35
CA ILE A 57 -8.09 19.40 8.74
C ILE A 57 -8.92 20.68 8.91
N ASP A 58 -8.57 21.75 8.19
CA ASP A 58 -9.30 23.01 8.30
C ASP A 58 -10.72 22.87 7.74
N ASP A 59 -10.88 22.21 6.58
CA ASP A 59 -12.19 21.92 5.99
C ASP A 59 -13.03 21.02 6.93
N LEU A 60 -12.39 20.08 7.64
CA LEU A 60 -13.02 19.26 8.68
C LEU A 60 -13.49 20.10 9.88
N ILE A 61 -12.64 21.00 10.38
CA ILE A 61 -12.98 21.89 11.52
C ILE A 61 -14.12 22.83 11.13
N ASP A 62 -14.10 23.38 9.92
CA ASP A 62 -15.13 24.28 9.39
C ASP A 62 -16.47 23.54 9.26
N GLU A 63 -16.49 22.32 8.71
CA GLU A 63 -17.69 21.48 8.64
C GLU A 63 -18.29 21.21 10.03
N ILE A 64 -17.45 20.85 11.00
CA ILE A 64 -17.89 20.62 12.38
C ILE A 64 -18.48 21.90 12.98
N SER A 65 -17.80 23.04 12.81
CA SER A 65 -18.17 24.31 13.46
C SER A 65 -19.42 24.95 12.83
N THR A 66 -19.68 24.69 11.55
CA THR A 66 -20.85 25.22 10.83
C THR A 66 -22.08 24.33 10.92
N SER A 67 -21.91 23.07 11.31
CA SER A 67 -23.00 22.11 11.51
C SER A 67 -23.89 22.40 12.73
N ASP A 68 -23.53 23.39 13.55
CA ASP A 68 -24.21 23.79 14.80
C ASP A 68 -25.60 24.44 14.63
N VAL A 69 -26.14 24.54 13.41
CA VAL A 69 -27.39 25.25 13.12
C VAL A 69 -28.64 24.48 13.61
N ASP A 70 -28.58 23.15 13.71
CA ASP A 70 -29.70 22.30 14.12
C ASP A 70 -29.55 21.76 15.56
N TYR A 71 -30.03 22.55 16.52
CA TYR A 71 -29.97 22.42 17.99
C TYR A 71 -30.37 21.08 18.68
N LYS A 72 -30.59 19.97 17.96
CA LYS A 72 -31.14 18.75 18.56
C LYS A 72 -30.13 17.65 18.87
N ASP A 73 -29.02 17.53 18.14
CA ASP A 73 -27.99 16.52 18.47
C ASP A 73 -26.62 16.83 17.85
N ASN A 74 -25.75 17.54 18.59
CA ASN A 74 -24.44 17.98 18.08
C ASN A 74 -23.32 17.02 18.52
N ARG A 75 -23.62 15.73 18.71
CA ARG A 75 -22.60 14.71 19.04
C ARG A 75 -22.00 14.17 17.76
N ILE A 76 -20.67 14.14 17.69
CA ILE A 76 -19.96 13.76 16.48
C ILE A 76 -18.80 12.85 16.88
N VAL A 77 -18.71 11.70 16.22
CA VAL A 77 -17.46 10.91 16.21
C VAL A 77 -16.73 11.15 14.91
N VAL A 78 -15.44 11.44 15.00
CA VAL A 78 -14.56 11.67 13.84
C VAL A 78 -13.55 10.54 13.77
N VAL A 79 -13.45 9.91 12.60
CA VAL A 79 -12.53 8.80 12.32
C VAL A 79 -11.52 9.16 11.23
N GLY A 80 -10.39 8.44 11.20
CA GLY A 80 -9.36 8.60 10.16
C GLY A 80 -8.36 9.73 10.43
N VAL A 81 -8.57 10.56 11.45
CA VAL A 81 -7.64 11.64 11.82
C VAL A 81 -6.32 11.07 12.32
N GLY A 82 -6.35 10.05 13.18
CA GLY A 82 -5.13 9.44 13.71
C GLY A 82 -4.30 8.81 12.60
N GLU A 83 -4.94 8.07 11.71
CA GLU A 83 -4.32 7.38 10.58
C GLU A 83 -3.80 8.36 9.53
N TYR A 84 -4.56 9.42 9.22
CA TYR A 84 -4.10 10.51 8.38
C TYR A 84 -2.84 11.17 8.94
N LEU A 85 -2.84 11.52 10.23
CA LEU A 85 -1.69 12.13 10.89
C LEU A 85 -0.49 11.17 10.89
N ALA A 86 -0.71 9.88 11.14
CA ALA A 86 0.33 8.86 11.05
C ALA A 86 0.96 8.80 9.65
N LEU A 87 0.17 8.87 8.57
CA LEU A 87 0.69 8.93 7.18
C LEU A 87 1.55 10.17 6.91
N LYS A 88 1.25 11.30 7.58
CA LYS A 88 2.00 12.56 7.47
C LYS A 88 3.26 12.63 8.34
N GLY A 89 3.38 11.73 9.30
CA GLY A 89 4.55 11.62 10.16
C GLY A 89 4.48 12.40 11.47
N LYS A 90 5.45 12.09 12.32
CA LYS A 90 5.50 12.48 13.74
C LYS A 90 5.36 13.99 13.96
N ASP A 91 6.07 14.81 13.20
CA ASP A 91 6.07 16.27 13.38
C ASP A 91 4.69 16.87 13.08
N THR A 92 4.01 16.36 12.05
CA THR A 92 2.65 16.77 11.70
C THR A 92 1.68 16.38 12.80
N VAL A 93 1.79 15.16 13.36
CA VAL A 93 0.93 14.71 14.46
C VAL A 93 1.08 15.63 15.67
N ILE A 94 2.31 15.94 16.09
CA ILE A 94 2.57 16.80 17.26
C ILE A 94 1.96 18.19 17.04
N LYS A 95 2.19 18.78 15.86
CA LYS A 95 1.65 20.10 15.50
C LYS A 95 0.13 20.12 15.54
N GLU A 96 -0.52 19.17 14.86
CA GLU A 96 -1.97 19.18 14.69
C GLU A 96 -2.70 18.78 15.96
N LEU A 97 -2.21 17.82 16.75
CA LEU A 97 -2.80 17.53 18.07
C LEU A 97 -2.68 18.72 19.04
N SER A 98 -1.54 19.42 19.02
CA SER A 98 -1.32 20.62 19.82
C SER A 98 -2.25 21.77 19.43
N ARG A 99 -2.64 21.83 18.16
CA ARG A 99 -3.64 22.77 17.65
C ARG A 99 -5.04 22.34 18.06
N LEU A 100 -5.45 21.11 17.70
CA LEU A 100 -6.79 20.57 17.92
C LEU A 100 -7.21 20.61 19.39
N LYS A 101 -6.30 20.35 20.33
CA LYS A 101 -6.63 20.36 21.77
C LYS A 101 -7.14 21.71 22.30
N ASN A 102 -6.78 22.79 21.59
CA ASN A 102 -7.13 24.18 21.89
C ASN A 102 -8.18 24.76 20.92
N THR A 103 -8.58 24.01 19.88
CA THR A 103 -9.56 24.47 18.90
C THR A 103 -10.97 24.38 19.48
N THR A 104 -11.70 25.48 19.45
CA THR A 104 -13.13 25.51 19.76
C THR A 104 -13.92 25.03 18.55
N LEU A 105 -14.77 24.04 18.73
CA LEU A 105 -15.60 23.38 17.71
C LEU A 105 -17.08 23.78 17.87
N GLY A 106 -17.31 25.05 18.20
CA GLY A 106 -18.64 25.57 18.52
C GLY A 106 -19.27 24.90 19.75
N ASN A 107 -20.54 24.55 19.63
CA ASN A 107 -21.35 23.81 20.60
C ASN A 107 -21.31 22.28 20.34
N SER A 108 -20.60 21.84 19.31
CA SER A 108 -20.49 20.42 18.97
C SER A 108 -19.64 19.65 19.98
N ARG A 109 -20.10 18.44 20.31
CA ARG A 109 -19.42 17.47 21.18
C ARG A 109 -18.68 16.48 20.29
N VAL A 110 -17.39 16.70 20.12
CA VAL A 110 -16.58 15.98 19.14
C VAL A 110 -15.66 15.00 19.83
N ILE A 111 -15.76 13.74 19.44
CA ILE A 111 -14.85 12.67 19.85
C ILE A 111 -13.98 12.30 18.65
N PHE A 112 -12.69 12.60 18.74
CA PHE A 112 -11.71 12.07 17.80
C PHE A 112 -11.32 10.65 18.20
N LEU A 113 -11.69 9.67 17.38
CA LEU A 113 -11.22 8.29 17.53
C LEU A 113 -9.88 8.14 16.81
N LEU A 114 -8.82 7.93 17.58
CA LEU A 114 -7.43 7.98 17.13
C LEU A 114 -6.78 6.59 17.18
N LYS A 115 -6.37 6.10 16.02
CA LYS A 115 -5.60 4.87 15.83
C LYS A 115 -4.27 5.16 15.13
N GLY A 116 -3.23 4.37 15.40
CA GLY A 116 -1.94 4.45 14.71
C GLY A 116 -0.95 5.51 15.21
N ILE A 117 -1.33 6.31 16.21
CA ILE A 117 -0.49 7.38 16.80
C ILE A 117 -0.28 7.21 18.31
N SER A 118 -0.31 5.98 18.80
CA SER A 118 -0.23 5.63 20.22
C SER A 118 1.06 6.10 20.91
N SER A 119 2.18 6.14 20.18
CA SER A 119 3.46 6.64 20.70
C SER A 119 3.45 8.15 21.01
N LEU A 120 2.38 8.87 20.67
CA LEU A 120 2.25 10.31 20.82
C LEU A 120 1.11 10.73 21.76
N VAL A 121 0.59 9.79 22.57
CA VAL A 121 -0.39 10.07 23.63
C VAL A 121 0.12 11.17 24.58
N SER A 122 1.43 11.21 24.86
CA SER A 122 2.07 12.21 25.74
C SER A 122 1.85 13.66 25.32
N VAL A 123 1.67 13.92 24.02
CA VAL A 123 1.35 15.26 23.49
C VAL A 123 0.08 15.84 24.12
N LEU A 124 -0.85 14.96 24.51
CA LEU A 124 -2.11 15.31 25.15
C LEU A 124 -2.12 15.02 26.66
N SER A 125 -1.58 13.88 27.11
CA SER A 125 -1.64 13.50 28.53
C SER A 125 -0.81 14.40 29.44
N ASP A 126 0.27 15.01 28.92
CA ASP A 126 1.13 15.91 29.69
C ASP A 126 0.48 17.30 29.87
N ASP A 127 -0.61 17.58 29.16
CA ASP A 127 -1.35 18.82 29.28
C ASP A 127 -2.32 18.75 30.47
N ARG A 128 -1.99 19.47 31.54
CA ARG A 128 -2.80 19.56 32.75
C ARG A 128 -4.27 19.92 32.49
N ARG A 129 -4.56 20.75 31.49
CA ARG A 129 -5.95 21.14 31.16
C ARG A 129 -6.75 19.99 30.58
N ILE A 130 -6.12 19.12 29.78
CA ILE A 130 -6.77 17.93 29.21
C ILE A 130 -7.14 16.95 30.33
N PHE A 131 -6.23 16.75 31.28
CA PHE A 131 -6.44 15.90 32.44
C PHE A 131 -7.55 16.44 33.37
N GLU A 132 -7.47 17.71 33.78
CA GLU A 132 -8.46 18.33 34.67
C GLU A 132 -9.88 18.38 34.06
N GLN A 133 -9.97 18.44 32.73
CA GLN A 133 -11.23 18.45 32.00
C GLN A 133 -11.69 17.06 31.54
N GLN A 134 -10.94 15.99 31.85
CA GLN A 134 -11.22 14.61 31.45
C GLN A 134 -11.48 14.46 29.93
N ARG A 135 -10.66 15.11 29.10
CA ARG A 135 -10.84 15.13 27.62
C ARG A 135 -9.99 14.10 26.86
N LEU A 136 -9.45 13.12 27.57
CA LEU A 136 -8.59 12.09 27.01
C LEU A 136 -8.95 10.73 27.61
N TYR A 137 -9.09 9.74 26.75
CA TYR A 137 -9.14 8.34 27.15
C TYR A 137 -8.18 7.50 26.30
N VAL A 138 -7.54 6.54 26.94
CA VAL A 138 -6.56 5.65 26.33
C VAL A 138 -6.96 4.22 26.65
N SER A 139 -7.30 3.44 25.63
CA SER A 139 -7.69 2.05 25.81
C SER A 139 -6.52 1.16 26.23
N ASP A 140 -6.83 0.00 26.83
CA ASP A 140 -5.85 -0.94 27.38
C ASP A 140 -4.82 -1.47 26.36
N SER A 141 -5.21 -1.54 25.09
CA SER A 141 -4.35 -2.00 23.99
C SER A 141 -4.35 -0.97 22.86
N LEU A 142 -3.16 -0.47 22.56
CA LEU A 142 -2.92 0.51 21.49
C LEU A 142 -2.14 -0.09 20.31
N ASN A 143 -2.00 -1.41 20.27
CA ASN A 143 -1.27 -2.09 19.23
C ASN A 143 -1.95 -1.85 17.88
N THR A 144 -1.14 -1.49 16.89
CA THR A 144 -1.59 -1.26 15.51
C THR A 144 -0.71 -2.07 14.57
N ASN A 145 -1.31 -3.00 13.85
CA ASN A 145 -0.70 -3.87 12.87
C ASN A 145 -1.12 -3.40 11.48
N ILE A 146 -0.54 -2.29 11.02
CA ILE A 146 -0.80 -1.73 9.69
C ILE A 146 0.53 -1.58 8.98
N THR A 147 0.64 -2.15 7.79
CA THR A 147 1.75 -1.91 6.86
C THR A 147 1.17 -1.48 5.51
N ILE A 148 1.93 -0.69 4.76
CA ILE A 148 1.48 -0.15 3.47
C ILE A 148 2.45 -0.61 2.39
N THR A 149 1.91 -1.19 1.33
CA THR A 149 2.66 -1.43 0.10
C THR A 149 2.16 -0.43 -0.94
N ASN A 150 2.99 0.57 -1.25
CA ASN A 150 2.66 1.59 -2.24
C ASN A 150 3.24 1.22 -3.61
N ILE A 151 2.39 1.14 -4.62
CA ILE A 151 2.79 1.01 -6.03
C ILE A 151 2.83 2.41 -6.64
N GLY A 152 4.03 2.99 -6.61
CA GLY A 152 4.31 4.41 -6.87
C GLY A 152 4.67 4.72 -8.33
N PHE A 153 4.11 3.99 -9.27
CA PHE A 153 4.23 4.24 -10.71
C PHE A 153 2.87 4.00 -11.39
N ASP A 154 2.66 4.58 -12.56
CA ASP A 154 1.41 4.38 -13.30
C ASP A 154 1.30 2.92 -13.73
N ASN A 155 0.19 2.27 -13.36
CA ASN A 155 0.02 0.83 -13.52
C ASN A 155 -1.46 0.48 -13.75
N SER A 156 -1.69 -0.60 -14.49
CA SER A 156 -3.03 -1.12 -14.79
C SER A 156 -3.53 -2.17 -13.79
N LEU A 157 -2.87 -2.31 -12.62
CA LEU A 157 -3.27 -3.32 -11.64
C LEU A 157 -4.66 -2.99 -11.06
N PRO A 158 -5.47 -4.01 -10.76
CA PRO A 158 -6.78 -3.86 -10.13
C PRO A 158 -6.63 -3.58 -8.62
N ILE A 159 -5.94 -2.50 -8.28
CA ILE A 159 -5.67 -2.06 -6.91
C ILE A 159 -6.38 -0.76 -6.60
N ASP A 160 -6.65 -0.55 -5.31
CA ASP A 160 -7.17 0.71 -4.83
C ASP A 160 -6.16 1.84 -5.09
N ARG A 161 -6.67 3.00 -5.48
CA ARG A 161 -5.87 4.16 -5.86
C ARG A 161 -6.19 5.36 -4.99
N GLY A 162 -5.14 6.07 -4.59
CA GLY A 162 -5.22 7.33 -3.91
C GLY A 162 -5.36 7.26 -2.38
N ILE A 163 -4.93 8.33 -1.73
CA ILE A 163 -5.01 8.50 -0.26
C ILE A 163 -6.45 8.45 0.26
N LYS A 164 -7.43 8.95 -0.49
CA LYS A 164 -8.85 8.90 -0.07
C LYS A 164 -9.30 7.47 0.19
N LYS A 165 -8.99 6.56 -0.74
CA LYS A 165 -9.38 5.16 -0.63
C LYS A 165 -8.61 4.42 0.46
N LEU A 166 -7.31 4.74 0.63
CA LEU A 166 -6.50 4.24 1.74
C LEU A 166 -7.12 4.63 3.10
N LEU A 167 -7.43 5.92 3.29
CA LEU A 167 -8.04 6.40 4.54
C LEU A 167 -9.41 5.78 4.78
N SER A 168 -10.26 5.66 3.76
CA SER A 168 -11.57 4.99 3.87
C SER A 168 -11.45 3.57 4.42
N LYS A 169 -10.46 2.78 3.98
CA LYS A 169 -10.22 1.42 4.50
C LYS A 169 -9.77 1.43 5.95
N LEU A 170 -8.90 2.37 6.31
CA LEU A 170 -8.35 2.50 7.66
C LEU A 170 -9.43 2.90 8.66
N GLU A 171 -10.31 3.82 8.26
CA GLU A 171 -11.50 4.28 8.99
C GLU A 171 -12.50 3.16 9.26
N GLU A 172 -12.59 2.17 8.37
CA GLU A 172 -13.41 0.95 8.52
C GLU A 172 -12.77 -0.10 9.43
N GLY A 173 -11.55 0.14 9.92
CA GLY A 173 -10.85 -0.76 10.83
C GLY A 173 -9.97 -1.80 10.14
N THR A 174 -9.64 -1.63 8.85
CA THR A 174 -8.74 -2.56 8.15
C THR A 174 -7.37 -2.60 8.82
N THR A 175 -6.83 -3.81 8.98
CA THR A 175 -5.50 -4.11 9.54
C THR A 175 -4.69 -4.98 8.57
N GLY A 176 -3.41 -5.15 8.84
CA GLY A 176 -2.47 -5.93 8.03
C GLY A 176 -1.83 -5.10 6.92
N ASN A 177 -1.38 -5.79 5.86
CA ASN A 177 -0.77 -5.13 4.71
C ASN A 177 -1.85 -4.59 3.76
N ILE A 178 -1.82 -3.29 3.53
CA ILE A 178 -2.73 -2.61 2.60
C ILE A 178 -1.93 -2.23 1.35
N VAL A 179 -2.32 -2.81 0.21
CA VAL A 179 -1.75 -2.47 -1.09
C VAL A 179 -2.55 -1.32 -1.70
N ILE A 180 -1.86 -0.25 -2.09
CA ILE A 180 -2.45 0.95 -2.68
C ILE A 180 -1.52 1.49 -3.79
N SER A 181 -2.06 2.25 -4.73
CA SER A 181 -1.26 3.09 -5.61
C SER A 181 -1.49 4.56 -5.30
N THR A 182 -0.41 5.27 -4.98
CA THR A 182 -0.40 6.72 -4.80
C THR A 182 0.92 7.31 -5.30
N MET A 183 0.83 8.48 -5.92
CA MET A 183 1.99 9.28 -6.32
C MET A 183 2.47 10.19 -5.18
N LEU A 184 1.77 10.21 -4.05
CA LEU A 184 2.14 11.01 -2.89
C LEU A 184 3.28 10.36 -2.11
N ASN A 185 4.15 11.21 -1.57
CA ASN A 185 5.28 10.78 -0.76
C ASN A 185 4.82 10.41 0.65
N LEU A 186 5.10 9.17 1.06
CA LEU A 186 4.80 8.61 2.39
C LEU A 186 6.07 8.29 3.21
N LYS A 187 7.22 8.89 2.87
CA LYS A 187 8.50 8.63 3.56
C LYS A 187 8.47 8.92 5.06
N ASP A 188 7.71 9.94 5.46
CA ASP A 188 7.64 10.36 6.86
C ASP A 188 6.56 9.59 7.65
N SER A 189 5.86 8.66 7.00
CA SER A 189 4.79 7.87 7.61
C SER A 189 5.29 7.12 8.85
N MET A 190 4.46 7.13 9.89
CA MET A 190 4.67 6.31 11.09
C MET A 190 4.33 4.83 10.86
N PHE A 191 3.49 4.52 9.86
CA PHE A 191 3.29 3.16 9.41
C PHE A 191 4.48 2.70 8.55
N PRO A 192 4.93 1.44 8.65
CA PRO A 192 5.89 0.87 7.72
C PRO A 192 5.37 0.92 6.27
N VAL A 193 6.10 1.62 5.40
CA VAL A 193 5.76 1.74 3.96
C VAL A 193 6.83 1.06 3.11
N THR A 194 6.41 0.10 2.29
CA THR A 194 7.23 -0.49 1.23
C THR A 194 6.83 0.13 -0.11
N ASN A 195 7.74 0.82 -0.78
CA ASN A 195 7.48 1.39 -2.09
C ASN A 195 7.94 0.43 -3.20
N ILE A 196 7.04 0.15 -4.13
CA ILE A 196 7.27 -0.58 -5.37
C ILE A 196 7.34 0.45 -6.49
N THR A 197 8.51 0.56 -7.10
CA THR A 197 8.85 1.62 -8.05
C THR A 197 9.03 1.11 -9.48
N SER A 198 8.95 -0.20 -9.72
CA SER A 198 9.08 -0.79 -11.06
C SER A 198 8.03 -1.87 -11.31
N ALA A 199 7.66 -2.02 -12.58
CA ALA A 199 6.74 -3.06 -13.04
C ALA A 199 7.26 -4.47 -12.76
N TYR A 200 8.57 -4.68 -12.85
CA TYR A 200 9.22 -5.92 -12.46
C TYR A 200 8.92 -6.28 -10.99
N ARG A 201 9.16 -5.34 -10.06
CA ARG A 201 8.92 -5.60 -8.63
C ARG A 201 7.43 -5.83 -8.33
N ALA A 202 6.54 -5.20 -9.10
CA ALA A 202 5.12 -5.50 -9.00
C ALA A 202 4.82 -6.94 -9.45
N LEU A 203 5.33 -7.38 -10.60
CA LEU A 203 5.16 -8.76 -11.08
C LEU A 203 5.66 -9.79 -10.06
N THR A 204 6.84 -9.56 -9.45
CA THR A 204 7.38 -10.47 -8.41
C THR A 204 6.51 -10.57 -7.15
N LEU A 205 5.66 -9.57 -6.88
CA LEU A 205 4.76 -9.59 -5.74
C LEU A 205 3.49 -10.41 -6.03
N TYR A 206 2.98 -10.34 -7.26
CA TYR A 206 1.71 -10.96 -7.64
C TYR A 206 1.88 -12.39 -8.17
N GLU A 207 3.00 -12.70 -8.81
CA GLU A 207 3.31 -14.03 -9.29
C GLU A 207 4.20 -14.74 -8.27
N ASN A 208 3.63 -15.72 -7.54
CA ASN A 208 4.31 -16.41 -6.44
C ASN A 208 5.59 -17.16 -6.84
N ASP A 209 5.72 -17.52 -8.12
CA ASP A 209 6.83 -18.29 -8.66
C ASP A 209 7.62 -17.51 -9.71
N PHE A 210 7.82 -16.20 -9.58
CA PHE A 210 8.65 -15.45 -10.54
C PHE A 210 10.15 -15.63 -10.27
N HIS A 211 10.90 -16.22 -11.22
CA HIS A 211 12.31 -16.58 -11.03
C HIS A 211 13.27 -15.89 -12.01
N VAL A 212 12.79 -14.88 -12.73
CA VAL A 212 13.61 -14.14 -13.70
C VAL A 212 14.17 -12.88 -13.05
N ASP A 213 15.44 -12.58 -13.29
CA ASP A 213 16.09 -11.37 -12.78
C ASP A 213 15.65 -10.10 -13.53
N GLU A 214 15.63 -8.95 -12.84
CA GLU A 214 15.24 -7.65 -13.42
C GLU A 214 16.11 -7.27 -14.63
N CYS A 215 17.38 -7.67 -14.63
CA CYS A 215 18.33 -7.41 -15.71
C CYS A 215 17.98 -8.11 -17.04
N CYS A 216 17.05 -9.07 -17.03
CA CYS A 216 16.61 -9.77 -18.23
C CYS A 216 15.70 -8.96 -19.15
N GLY A 217 15.24 -7.77 -18.73
CA GLY A 217 14.42 -6.89 -19.57
C GLY A 217 14.65 -5.41 -19.27
N THR A 218 14.18 -4.57 -20.18
CA THR A 218 14.15 -3.11 -20.00
C THR A 218 12.90 -2.69 -19.21
N PRO A 219 12.90 -1.50 -18.57
CA PRO A 219 11.72 -0.99 -17.87
C PRO A 219 10.44 -1.01 -18.73
N GLU A 220 10.54 -0.63 -20.01
CA GLU A 220 9.40 -0.60 -20.94
C GLU A 220 8.85 -1.99 -21.24
N GLN A 221 9.73 -2.99 -21.33
CA GLN A 221 9.33 -4.39 -21.52
C GLN A 221 8.59 -4.92 -20.30
N TRP A 222 9.08 -4.61 -19.10
CA TRP A 222 8.43 -4.99 -17.85
C TRP A 222 7.07 -4.31 -17.67
N GLU A 223 6.93 -3.03 -18.05
CA GLU A 223 5.65 -2.32 -18.05
C GLU A 223 4.66 -2.94 -19.03
N THR A 224 5.11 -3.24 -20.26
CA THR A 224 4.25 -3.91 -21.26
C THR A 224 3.80 -5.29 -20.78
N LEU A 225 4.69 -6.04 -20.11
CA LEU A 225 4.34 -7.32 -19.50
C LEU A 225 3.33 -7.17 -18.38
N LEU A 226 3.47 -6.17 -17.51
CA LEU A 226 2.49 -5.92 -16.46
C LEU A 226 1.11 -5.57 -17.03
N GLN A 227 1.06 -4.79 -18.11
CA GLN A 227 -0.19 -4.48 -18.81
C GLN A 227 -0.85 -5.75 -19.36
N ASP A 228 -0.09 -6.58 -20.08
CA ASP A 228 -0.60 -7.85 -20.60
C ASP A 228 -1.02 -8.80 -19.47
N TYR A 229 -0.24 -8.89 -18.40
CA TYR A 229 -0.55 -9.68 -17.21
C TYR A 229 -1.91 -9.29 -16.63
N THR A 230 -2.14 -7.99 -16.41
CA THR A 230 -3.43 -7.49 -15.89
C THR A 230 -4.58 -7.70 -16.86
N LYS A 231 -4.33 -7.61 -18.17
CA LYS A 231 -5.33 -7.84 -19.22
C LYS A 231 -5.71 -9.32 -19.37
N TYR A 232 -4.77 -10.22 -19.10
CA TYR A 232 -4.91 -11.66 -19.32
C TYR A 232 -4.97 -12.40 -17.97
N ASN A 233 -6.02 -12.11 -17.19
CA ASN A 233 -6.40 -12.80 -15.95
C ASN A 233 -5.35 -12.83 -14.83
N ASN A 234 -4.38 -11.93 -14.81
CA ASN A 234 -3.28 -11.94 -13.84
C ASN A 234 -2.53 -13.28 -13.84
N SER A 235 -2.20 -13.79 -15.02
CA SER A 235 -1.49 -15.07 -15.19
C SER A 235 -0.46 -14.95 -16.30
N LEU A 236 0.82 -15.15 -15.99
CA LEU A 236 1.88 -15.18 -17.01
C LEU A 236 1.64 -16.27 -18.07
N ARG A 237 1.05 -17.40 -17.68
CA ARG A 237 0.72 -18.49 -18.62
C ARG A 237 -0.28 -18.01 -19.68
N ASP A 238 -1.28 -17.25 -19.28
CA ASP A 238 -2.29 -16.72 -20.20
C ASP A 238 -1.67 -15.68 -21.16
N VAL A 239 -0.72 -14.87 -20.68
CA VAL A 239 0.07 -13.95 -21.52
C VAL A 239 0.80 -14.73 -22.62
N PHE A 240 1.54 -15.79 -22.27
CA PHE A 240 2.27 -16.60 -23.24
C PHE A 240 1.34 -17.26 -24.27
N ILE A 241 0.22 -17.83 -23.84
CA ILE A 241 -0.79 -18.44 -24.72
C ILE A 241 -1.35 -17.42 -25.70
N LYS A 242 -1.69 -16.21 -25.23
CA LYS A 242 -2.27 -15.16 -26.10
C LYS A 242 -1.30 -14.65 -27.15
N HIS A 243 -0.02 -14.53 -26.79
CA HIS A 243 1.03 -14.17 -27.74
C HIS A 243 1.47 -15.33 -28.65
N ARG A 244 0.89 -16.53 -28.47
CA ARG A 244 1.26 -17.76 -29.19
C ARG A 244 2.76 -18.03 -29.05
N ILE A 245 3.21 -18.06 -27.80
CA ILE A 245 4.57 -18.38 -27.39
C ILE A 245 4.51 -19.77 -26.77
N ASP A 246 5.22 -20.70 -27.38
CA ASP A 246 5.44 -22.05 -26.85
C ASP A 246 6.91 -22.18 -26.38
N ASP A 247 7.21 -23.28 -25.70
CA ASP A 247 8.56 -23.66 -25.25
C ASP A 247 9.31 -24.48 -26.31
N SER A 248 8.83 -24.51 -27.55
CA SER A 248 9.42 -25.37 -28.59
C SER A 248 10.82 -24.91 -28.97
N ILE A 249 11.76 -25.84 -28.91
CA ILE A 249 13.17 -25.66 -29.28
C ILE A 249 13.31 -25.52 -30.81
N ASP A 250 12.41 -26.15 -31.58
CA ASP A 250 12.49 -26.22 -33.05
C ASP A 250 12.38 -24.85 -33.73
N SER A 251 11.86 -23.85 -33.01
CA SER A 251 11.71 -22.48 -33.51
C SER A 251 12.58 -21.45 -32.79
N ILE A 252 13.55 -21.87 -31.96
CA ILE A 252 14.47 -21.01 -31.20
C ILE A 252 15.08 -19.90 -32.06
N TYR A 253 15.66 -20.25 -33.21
CA TYR A 253 16.32 -19.27 -34.06
C TYR A 253 15.34 -18.26 -34.66
N LYS A 254 14.10 -18.66 -34.92
CA LYS A 254 13.04 -17.76 -35.40
C LYS A 254 12.57 -16.84 -34.27
N ASN A 255 12.46 -17.37 -33.06
CA ASN A 255 11.95 -16.64 -31.89
C ASN A 255 12.99 -15.73 -31.23
N ILE A 256 14.28 -15.90 -31.52
CA ILE A 256 15.36 -15.07 -30.95
C ILE A 256 15.90 -14.03 -31.95
N ASN A 257 15.66 -14.20 -33.26
CA ASN A 257 16.17 -13.30 -34.30
C ASN A 257 15.48 -11.93 -34.42
N GLY A 258 14.48 -11.62 -33.58
CA GLY A 258 13.75 -10.35 -33.60
C GLY A 258 14.01 -9.50 -32.36
N ILE A 259 13.79 -8.19 -32.47
CA ILE A 259 13.87 -7.21 -31.37
C ILE A 259 12.46 -6.91 -30.81
N GLN A 260 11.45 -7.68 -31.23
CA GLN A 260 10.07 -7.42 -30.83
C GLN A 260 9.84 -7.93 -29.42
N TYR A 261 8.89 -7.29 -28.73
CA TYR A 261 8.44 -7.71 -27.40
C TYR A 261 8.08 -9.20 -27.32
N LYS A 262 7.49 -9.78 -28.37
CA LYS A 262 7.22 -11.23 -28.46
C LYS A 262 8.50 -12.10 -28.37
N ASN A 263 9.60 -11.65 -28.96
CA ASN A 263 10.88 -12.35 -28.90
C ASN A 263 11.46 -12.32 -27.47
N TRP A 264 11.36 -11.16 -26.81
CA TRP A 264 11.73 -11.02 -25.41
C TRP A 264 10.87 -11.89 -24.48
N LEU A 265 9.54 -11.93 -24.69
CA LEU A 265 8.65 -12.81 -23.92
C LEU A 265 9.02 -14.30 -24.04
N TYR A 266 9.48 -14.75 -25.21
CA TYR A 266 9.99 -16.11 -25.37
C TYR A 266 11.24 -16.36 -24.52
N PHE A 267 12.15 -15.38 -24.45
CA PHE A 267 13.30 -15.46 -23.54
C PHE A 267 12.89 -15.50 -22.07
N ILE A 268 11.88 -14.74 -21.66
CA ILE A 268 11.32 -14.79 -20.29
C ILE A 268 10.72 -16.16 -20.00
N LEU A 269 9.96 -16.76 -20.93
CA LEU A 269 9.43 -18.12 -20.77
C LEU A 269 10.55 -19.15 -20.57
N LEU A 270 11.62 -19.07 -21.36
CA LEU A 270 12.79 -19.95 -21.22
C LEU A 270 13.50 -19.75 -19.87
N LYS A 271 13.69 -18.50 -19.46
CA LYS A 271 14.31 -18.14 -18.16
C LYS A 271 13.49 -18.60 -16.96
N GLN A 272 12.16 -18.53 -17.07
CA GLN A 272 11.25 -19.00 -16.03
C GLN A 272 11.31 -20.53 -15.86
N ASN A 273 11.60 -21.25 -16.95
CA ASN A 273 11.61 -22.72 -16.99
C ASN A 273 13.04 -23.33 -17.07
N ILE A 274 14.10 -22.60 -16.69
CA ILE A 274 15.50 -23.07 -16.79
C ILE A 274 15.66 -24.46 -16.19
N LYS A 275 15.09 -24.71 -15.00
CA LYS A 275 15.21 -25.99 -14.29
C LYS A 275 14.45 -27.15 -14.94
N LEU A 276 13.49 -26.85 -15.81
CA LEU A 276 12.70 -27.84 -16.54
C LEU A 276 13.30 -28.14 -17.91
N GLN A 277 14.38 -27.43 -18.28
CA GLN A 277 14.97 -27.54 -19.61
C GLN A 277 15.71 -28.87 -19.77
N LYS A 278 15.28 -29.67 -20.76
CA LYS A 278 15.89 -30.97 -21.06
C LYS A 278 17.24 -30.85 -21.77
N ASN A 279 17.46 -29.75 -22.49
CA ASN A 279 18.70 -29.49 -23.22
C ASN A 279 19.71 -28.79 -22.29
N SER A 280 20.73 -29.56 -21.88
CA SER A 280 21.82 -29.15 -20.99
C SER A 280 22.59 -27.92 -21.51
N TYR A 281 22.85 -27.85 -22.81
CA TYR A 281 23.53 -26.71 -23.43
C TYR A 281 22.66 -25.45 -23.43
N LEU A 282 21.37 -25.58 -23.77
CA LEU A 282 20.46 -24.43 -23.70
C LEU A 282 20.32 -23.93 -22.26
N GLN A 283 20.25 -24.83 -21.28
CA GLN A 283 20.25 -24.46 -19.87
C GLN A 283 21.49 -23.62 -19.51
N TYR A 284 22.69 -24.08 -19.91
CA TYR A 284 23.94 -23.34 -19.69
C TYR A 284 23.94 -21.96 -20.35
N VAL A 285 23.52 -21.87 -21.61
CA VAL A 285 23.43 -20.59 -22.34
C VAL A 285 22.44 -19.64 -21.65
N LEU A 286 21.29 -20.15 -21.20
CA LEU A 286 20.30 -19.35 -20.47
C LEU A 286 20.84 -18.89 -19.12
N GLU A 287 21.53 -19.74 -18.35
CA GLU A 287 22.15 -19.35 -17.08
C GLU A 287 23.19 -18.24 -17.26
N LYS A 288 24.01 -18.31 -18.31
CA LYS A 288 25.03 -17.31 -18.64
C LYS A 288 24.45 -15.99 -19.18
N THR A 289 23.32 -16.06 -19.89
CA THR A 289 22.77 -14.90 -20.60
C THR A 289 21.95 -14.02 -19.66
N THR A 290 22.42 -12.81 -19.38
CA THR A 290 21.67 -11.85 -18.55
C THR A 290 20.70 -11.00 -19.36
N LYS A 291 21.03 -10.68 -20.62
CA LYS A 291 20.25 -9.78 -21.48
C LYS A 291 19.76 -10.50 -22.74
N PHE A 292 18.57 -10.16 -23.20
CA PHE A 292 17.97 -10.81 -24.37
C PHE A 292 18.81 -10.61 -25.65
N GLU A 293 19.41 -9.44 -25.84
CA GLU A 293 20.22 -9.12 -27.03
C GLU A 293 21.46 -10.01 -27.16
N GLU A 294 21.98 -10.51 -26.03
CA GLU A 294 23.16 -11.37 -25.98
C GLU A 294 22.82 -12.84 -26.22
N LEU A 295 21.54 -13.23 -26.09
CA LEU A 295 21.10 -14.62 -26.17
C LEU A 295 21.51 -15.28 -27.49
N LYS A 296 21.31 -14.59 -28.61
CA LYS A 296 21.69 -15.11 -29.94
C LYS A 296 23.18 -15.37 -30.03
N ASN A 297 23.99 -14.42 -29.57
CA ASN A 297 25.44 -14.54 -29.64
C ASN A 297 25.93 -15.66 -28.71
N ASN A 298 25.41 -15.71 -27.49
CA ASN A 298 25.77 -16.73 -26.50
C ASN A 298 25.33 -18.13 -26.92
N LEU A 299 24.20 -18.26 -27.64
CA LEU A 299 23.76 -19.55 -28.18
C LEU A 299 24.74 -20.08 -29.24
N LEU A 300 25.28 -19.19 -30.09
CA LEU A 300 26.19 -19.56 -31.18
C LEU A 300 27.64 -19.73 -30.71
N THR A 301 28.09 -18.91 -29.77
CA THR A 301 29.49 -18.83 -29.34
C THR A 301 29.76 -19.52 -28.01
N GLY A 302 28.72 -19.75 -27.20
CA GLY A 302 28.86 -20.30 -25.85
C GLY A 302 29.48 -21.69 -25.81
N ILE A 303 29.34 -22.48 -26.88
CA ILE A 303 29.97 -23.80 -27.01
C ILE A 303 31.50 -23.72 -27.12
N ILE A 304 32.02 -22.61 -27.66
CA ILE A 304 33.47 -22.38 -27.83
C ILE A 304 34.14 -22.11 -26.48
N ASP A 305 33.40 -21.54 -25.54
CA ASP A 305 33.90 -21.25 -24.19
C ASP A 305 33.98 -22.50 -23.29
N VAL A 306 33.46 -23.64 -23.75
CA VAL A 306 33.49 -24.90 -23.00
C VAL A 306 34.78 -25.65 -23.33
N SER A 307 35.70 -25.70 -22.37
CA SER A 307 36.94 -26.46 -22.52
C SER A 307 36.68 -27.96 -22.65
N HIS A 308 37.50 -28.65 -23.45
CA HIS A 308 37.52 -30.12 -23.54
C HIS A 308 37.86 -30.83 -22.22
N LEU A 309 38.37 -30.08 -21.23
CA LEU A 309 38.65 -30.56 -19.87
C LEU A 309 37.47 -30.35 -18.91
N ASP A 310 36.41 -29.67 -19.35
CA ASP A 310 35.20 -29.44 -18.55
C ASP A 310 34.36 -30.73 -18.54
N SER A 311 33.93 -31.15 -17.35
CA SER A 311 33.08 -32.35 -17.19
C SER A 311 31.75 -32.27 -17.95
N ARG A 312 31.33 -31.07 -18.38
CA ARG A 312 30.10 -30.83 -19.14
C ARG A 312 30.31 -30.95 -20.66
N PHE A 313 31.55 -31.07 -21.12
CA PHE A 313 31.89 -31.08 -22.55
C PHE A 313 31.21 -32.24 -23.31
N GLU A 314 31.24 -33.45 -22.77
CA GLU A 314 30.58 -34.63 -23.38
C GLU A 314 29.05 -34.53 -23.43
N THR A 315 28.45 -33.70 -22.57
CA THR A 315 26.99 -33.52 -22.49
C THR A 315 26.49 -32.39 -23.39
N PHE A 316 27.38 -31.52 -23.87
CA PHE A 316 27.04 -30.37 -24.71
C PHE A 316 27.35 -30.59 -26.20
N TYR A 317 28.20 -31.55 -26.53
CA TYR A 317 28.57 -31.99 -27.89
C TYR A 317 27.86 -33.28 -28.28
#